data_AF-A0A848VUU5-F1
#
_entry.id   AF-A0A848VUU5-F1
#
_cell.length_a   1.000
_cell.length_b   1.000
_cell.length_c   1.000
_cell.angle_alpha   90.00
_cell.angle_beta   90.00
_cell.angle_gamma   90.00
#
_symmetry.space_group_name_H-M   'P 1'
#
loop_
_entity.id
_entity.type
_entity.pdbx_description
1 polymer ?
#
loop_
_entity_poly.entity_id
_entity_poly.type
_entity_poly.pdbx_seq_one_letter_code
_entity_poly.pdbx_strand_id
1 'polypeptide(L)'
;MAEVNLSAALAALADNERQIQIEAKDIRELFRKLEERYPGLEPVLKNDVAVAIDGVIYRDNWSKELPDDAEIFLMRRLTGG
;
A
#
# COMPACT_ATOMS: atom_id res chain seq x y z
N MET A 1 11.68 -0.92 9.35
CA MET A 1 10.86 -1.72 8.39
C MET A 1 9.41 -1.31 8.58
N ALA A 2 8.62 -1.20 7.52
CA ALA A 2 7.20 -0.87 7.63
C ALA A 2 6.34 -2.13 7.49
N GLU A 3 5.28 -2.22 8.27
CA GLU A 3 4.29 -3.30 8.15
C GLU A 3 3.15 -2.85 7.23
N VAL A 4 2.92 -3.60 6.16
CA VAL A 4 1.92 -3.30 5.15
C VAL A 4 0.79 -4.30 5.24
N ASN A 5 -0.35 -3.82 5.70
CA ASN A 5 -1.59 -4.56 5.82
C ASN A 5 -2.46 -4.35 4.56
N LEU A 6 -2.75 -5.43 3.84
CA LEU A 6 -3.58 -5.43 2.65
C LEU A 6 -5.03 -5.75 2.99
N SER A 7 -5.96 -4.93 2.47
CA SER A 7 -7.38 -5.30 2.44
C SER A 7 -7.59 -6.61 1.66
N ALA A 8 -8.67 -7.34 1.96
CA ALA A 8 -8.96 -8.63 1.32
C ALA A 8 -8.94 -8.58 -0.23
N ALA A 9 -9.38 -7.48 -0.83
CA ALA A 9 -9.37 -7.29 -2.28
C ALA A 9 -7.96 -7.13 -2.86
N LEU A 10 -7.03 -6.52 -2.11
CA LEU A 10 -5.63 -6.39 -2.53
C LEU A 10 -4.83 -7.65 -2.22
N ALA A 11 -5.11 -8.31 -1.10
CA ALA A 11 -4.48 -9.58 -0.75
C ALA A 11 -4.69 -10.63 -1.87
N ALA A 12 -5.88 -10.66 -2.48
CA ALA A 12 -6.16 -11.54 -3.63
C ALA A 12 -5.24 -11.31 -4.85
N LEU A 13 -4.62 -10.13 -4.96
CA LEU A 13 -3.66 -9.75 -6.00
C LEU A 13 -2.20 -9.91 -5.56
N ALA A 14 -1.97 -10.20 -4.28
CA ALA A 14 -0.66 -10.38 -3.65
C ALA A 14 -0.57 -11.78 -3.01
N ASP A 15 -0.86 -12.82 -3.79
CA ASP A 15 -0.77 -14.23 -3.38
C ASP A 15 -1.57 -14.60 -2.11
N ASN A 16 -2.64 -13.86 -1.81
CA ASN A 16 -3.43 -13.95 -0.58
C ASN A 16 -2.67 -13.57 0.70
N GLU A 17 -1.52 -12.90 0.59
CA GLU A 17 -0.82 -12.31 1.72
C GLU A 17 -1.57 -11.05 2.19
N ARG A 18 -1.85 -10.99 3.50
CA ARG A 18 -2.52 -9.84 4.13
C ARG A 18 -1.55 -8.92 4.85
N GLN A 19 -0.36 -9.41 5.18
CA GLN A 19 0.68 -8.67 5.88
C GLN A 19 1.99 -8.88 5.17
N ILE A 20 2.63 -7.78 4.79
CA ILE A 20 3.90 -7.78 4.08
C ILE A 20 4.82 -6.82 4.82
N GLN A 21 6.01 -7.30 5.21
CA GLN A 21 7.05 -6.43 5.73
C GLN A 21 7.94 -5.95 4.58
N ILE A 22 8.12 -4.64 4.50
CA ILE A 22 8.91 -4.02 3.45
C ILE A 22 9.62 -2.78 3.99
N GLU A 23 10.85 -2.58 3.55
CA GLU A 23 11.61 -1.39 3.89
C GLU A 23 11.44 -0.37 2.77
N ALA A 24 10.94 0.84 3.07
CA ALA A 24 10.76 1.91 2.10
C ALA A 24 10.88 3.26 2.81
N LYS A 25 11.46 4.26 2.14
CA LYS A 25 11.60 5.60 2.71
C LYS A 25 10.35 6.48 2.56
N ASP A 26 9.54 6.19 1.54
CA ASP A 26 8.36 6.96 1.17
C ASP A 26 7.31 6.05 0.48
N ILE A 27 6.11 6.58 0.29
CA ILE A 27 5.00 5.80 -0.31
C ILE A 27 5.30 5.38 -1.76
N ARG A 28 6.04 6.19 -2.53
CA ARG A 28 6.42 5.82 -3.92
C ARG A 28 7.37 4.63 -3.93
N GLU A 29 8.38 4.62 -3.07
CA GLU A 29 9.29 3.49 -2.95
C GLU A 29 8.56 2.24 -2.45
N LEU A 30 7.64 2.40 -1.50
CA LEU A 30 6.77 1.31 -1.04
C LEU A 30 6.00 0.70 -2.21
N PHE A 31 5.33 1.53 -3.02
CA PHE A 31 4.57 1.04 -4.18
C PHE A 31 5.47 0.33 -5.18
N ARG A 32 6.62 0.93 -5.53
CA ARG A 32 7.56 0.31 -6.46
C ARG A 32 7.99 -1.08 -5.98
N LYS A 33 8.37 -1.22 -4.71
CA LYS A 33 8.79 -2.52 -4.16
C LYS A 33 7.63 -3.52 -4.08
N LEU A 34 6.41 -3.07 -3.81
CA LEU A 34 5.22 -3.91 -3.84
C LEU A 34 4.89 -4.40 -5.26
N GLU A 35 5.04 -3.54 -6.28
CA GLU A 35 4.85 -3.89 -7.69
C GLU A 35 5.94 -4.87 -8.18
N GLU A 36 7.20 -4.65 -7.77
CA GLU A 36 8.33 -5.53 -8.05
C GLU A 36 8.12 -6.93 -7.44
N ARG A 37 7.52 -7.00 -6.24
CA ARG A 37 7.27 -8.27 -5.53
C ARG A 37 5.96 -8.95 -5.98
N TYR A 38 4.91 -8.18 -6.21
CA TYR A 38 3.59 -8.64 -6.62
C TYR A 38 3.12 -7.83 -7.84
N PRO A 39 3.44 -8.27 -9.07
CA PRO A 39 3.04 -7.57 -10.30
C PRO A 39 1.53 -7.39 -10.44
N GLY A 40 0.73 -8.22 -9.77
CA GLY A 40 -0.74 -8.09 -9.71
C GLY A 40 -1.24 -6.81 -9.01
N LEU A 41 -0.39 -6.16 -8.19
CA LEU A 41 -0.73 -4.91 -7.51
C LEU A 41 -0.51 -3.66 -8.37
N GLU A 42 0.32 -3.72 -9.41
CA GLU A 42 0.62 -2.58 -10.31
C GLU A 42 -0.64 -1.86 -10.86
N PRO A 43 -1.67 -2.55 -11.38
CA PRO A 43 -2.84 -1.85 -11.91
C PRO A 43 -3.65 -1.12 -10.82
N VAL A 44 -3.67 -1.62 -9.58
CA VAL A 44 -4.47 -1.05 -8.50
C VAL A 44 -3.75 0.08 -7.76
N LEU A 45 -2.42 0.01 -7.63
CA LEU A 45 -1.61 1.02 -6.94
C LEU A 45 -1.59 2.37 -7.70
N LYS A 46 -1.79 2.36 -9.03
CA LYS A 46 -1.75 3.58 -9.86
C LYS A 46 -2.95 4.51 -9.69
N ASN A 47 -4.17 3.99 -9.52
CA ASN A 47 -5.38 4.82 -9.57
C ASN A 47 -6.46 4.47 -8.53
N ASP A 48 -6.37 3.29 -7.91
CA ASP A 48 -7.48 2.70 -7.15
C ASP A 48 -7.12 2.35 -5.71
N VAL A 49 -6.07 2.96 -5.14
CA VAL A 49 -5.64 2.68 -3.77
C VAL A 49 -5.69 3.93 -2.88
N ALA A 50 -6.04 3.71 -1.62
CA ALA A 50 -5.83 4.64 -0.52
C ALA A 50 -4.83 4.02 0.46
N VAL A 51 -3.93 4.84 0.98
CA VAL A 51 -2.88 4.42 1.92
C VAL A 51 -3.18 5.06 3.26
N ALA A 52 -3.40 4.27 4.30
CA ALA A 52 -3.43 4.78 5.66
C ALA A 52 -2.07 4.54 6.32
N ILE A 53 -1.48 5.55 6.96
CA ILE A 53 -0.23 5.44 7.72
C ILE A 53 -0.56 5.91 9.13
N ASP A 54 -0.39 5.04 10.13
CA ASP A 54 -0.69 5.32 11.54
C ASP A 54 -2.09 5.94 11.74
N GLY A 55 -3.08 5.44 10.98
CA GLY A 55 -4.47 5.92 11.00
C GLY A 55 -4.77 7.16 10.15
N VAL A 56 -3.77 7.78 9.52
CA VAL A 56 -3.94 8.93 8.62
C VAL A 56 -4.06 8.47 7.17
N ILE A 57 -5.16 8.81 6.50
CA ILE A 57 -5.42 8.39 5.11
C ILE A 57 -4.84 9.39 4.10
N TYR A 58 -4.01 8.88 3.20
CA TYR A 58 -3.41 9.56 2.05
C TYR A 58 -3.99 9.02 0.75
N ARG A 59 -4.40 9.92 -0.14
CA ARG A 59 -5.06 9.58 -1.42
C ARG A 59 -4.30 10.04 -2.66
N ASP A 60 -3.52 11.12 -2.54
CA ASP A 60 -2.81 11.72 -3.67
C ASP A 60 -1.40 12.24 -3.27
N ASN A 61 -0.97 11.99 -2.03
CA ASN A 61 0.31 12.49 -1.51
C ASN A 61 1.33 11.35 -1.34
N TRP A 62 1.88 10.90 -2.47
CA TRP A 62 2.83 9.77 -2.52
C TRP A 62 4.27 10.14 -2.15
N SER A 63 4.57 11.44 -2.05
CA SER A 63 5.90 11.92 -1.65
C SER A 63 6.07 11.97 -0.13
N LYS A 64 5.08 11.50 0.63
CA LYS A 64 5.15 11.47 2.09
C LYS A 64 6.16 10.42 2.53
N GLU A 65 7.14 10.86 3.31
CA GLU A 65 8.09 9.97 3.98
C GLU A 65 7.35 9.05 4.96
N LEU A 66 7.73 7.77 4.92
CA LEU A 66 7.22 6.74 5.81
C LEU A 66 8.05 6.76 7.10
N PRO A 67 7.40 6.86 8.28
CA PRO A 67 8.11 6.71 9.54
C PRO A 67 8.74 5.31 9.66
N ASP A 68 9.83 5.23 10.41
CA ASP A 68 10.35 3.94 10.85
C ASP A 68 9.29 3.23 11.71
N ASP A 69 9.07 1.94 11.45
CA ASP A 69 8.10 1.10 12.18
C ASP A 69 6.62 1.50 11.97
N ALA A 70 6.31 2.25 10.91
CA ALA A 70 4.94 2.67 10.61
C ALA A 70 4.04 1.49 10.24
N GLU A 71 2.79 1.56 10.70
CA GLU A 71 1.73 0.62 10.30
C GLU A 71 0.96 1.19 9.12
N ILE A 72 1.03 0.49 7.98
CA ILE A 72 0.50 0.95 6.71
C ILE A 72 -0.67 0.07 6.30
N PHE A 73 -1.83 0.64 6.03
CA PHE A 73 -2.96 -0.08 5.46
C PHE A 73 -3.19 0.34 4.01
N LEU A 74 -3.22 -0.64 3.12
CA LEU A 74 -3.60 -0.47 1.73
C LEU A 74 -5.02 -0.98 1.53
N MET A 75 -5.85 -0.12 0.97
CA MET A 75 -7.26 -0.40 0.71
C MET A 75 -7.64 0.12 -0.66
N ARG A 76 -8.41 -0.67 -1.40
CA ARG A 76 -8.97 -0.18 -2.66
C ARG A 76 -9.89 1.00 -2.38
N ARG A 77 -9.82 2.03 -3.22
CA ARG A 77 -10.79 3.13 -3.22
C ARG A 77 -12.15 2.51 -3.49
N LEU A 78 -13.08 2.71 -2.57
CA LEU A 78 -14.49 2.55 -2.88
C LEU A 78 -14.85 3.73 -3.78
N THR A 79 -15.06 3.47 -5.07
CA THR A 79 -15.71 4.44 -5.95
C THR A 79 -17.12 4.61 -5.42
N GLY A 80 -17.32 5.58 -4.53
CA GLY A 80 -18.65 6.03 -4.14
C GLY A 80 -19.36 6.49 -5.42
N GLY A 81 -20.52 5.89 -5.69
CA GLY A 81 -21.40 6.31 -6.78
C GLY A 81 -21.92 7.73 -6.59
#